data_AF-A0A2H6NIZ0-F1
#
_entry.id   AF-A0A2H6NIZ0-F1
#
_cell.length_a   1.000
_cell.length_b   1.000
_cell.length_c   1.000
_cell.angle_alpha   90.00
_cell.angle_beta   90.00
_cell.angle_gamma   90.00
#
_symmetry.space_group_name_H-M   'P 1'
#
loop_
_entity.id
_entity.type
_entity.pdbx_description
1 polymer ?
#
loop_
_entity_poly.entity_id
_entity_poly.type
_entity_poly.pdbx_seq_one_letter_code
_entity_poly.pdbx_strand_id
1 'polypeptide(L)'
;WLIYDQGGVMQDAPTPIWLLLYGGIGICVGLWVWGRRVIQTMGKDLTPITPSSGFTIELASAFTVVIASNVGLPVSTTHCKVGSVVAVGWIRSKKAVDWHLFRNIFLAWFVTVPVAGLFSAGIMAILMYGILPYV
;
A
#
# COMPACT_ATOMS: atom_id res chain seq x y z
N TRP A 1 8.15 12.32 -15.32
CA TRP A 1 9.20 13.34 -15.28
C TRP A 1 10.57 12.72 -15.45
N LEU A 2 11.11 11.95 -14.50
CA LEU A 2 12.43 11.30 -14.65
C LEU A 2 12.56 10.42 -15.91
N ILE A 3 11.56 9.59 -16.20
CA ILE A 3 11.53 8.75 -17.42
C ILE A 3 11.42 9.60 -18.70
N TYR A 4 10.71 10.73 -18.63
CA TYR A 4 10.53 11.64 -19.76
C TYR A 4 11.81 12.44 -20.05
N ASP A 5 12.54 12.81 -19.00
CA ASP A 5 13.76 13.61 -19.07
C ASP A 5 14.99 12.76 -19.47
N GLN A 6 15.12 11.56 -18.90
CA GLN A 6 16.28 10.69 -19.11
C GLN A 6 16.09 9.70 -20.28
N GLY A 7 14.86 9.49 -20.77
CA GLY A 7 14.55 8.52 -21.82
C GLY A 7 14.81 7.04 -21.44
N GLY A 8 15.25 6.79 -20.21
CA GLY A 8 15.55 5.47 -19.66
C GLY A 8 14.64 5.10 -18.49
N VAL A 9 14.45 3.79 -18.27
CA VAL A 9 13.67 3.26 -17.14
C VAL A 9 14.48 3.28 -15.84
N MET A 10 15.81 3.26 -15.95
CA MET A 10 16.72 3.32 -14.80
C MET A 10 16.78 4.77 -14.30
N GLN A 11 16.30 5.01 -13.08
CA GLN A 11 16.28 6.34 -12.46
C GLN A 11 17.62 6.60 -11.77
N ASP A 12 18.57 7.20 -12.49
CA ASP A 12 19.90 7.51 -11.95
C ASP A 12 19.99 8.92 -11.30
N ALA A 13 18.91 9.72 -11.39
CA ALA A 13 18.89 11.09 -10.84
C ALA A 13 18.13 11.21 -9.51
N PRO A 14 18.57 12.12 -8.62
CA PRO A 14 17.86 12.41 -7.37
C PRO A 14 16.46 12.97 -7.65
N THR A 15 15.46 12.47 -6.92
CA THR A 15 14.07 12.93 -7.07
C THR A 15 13.91 14.37 -6.57
N PRO A 16 13.36 15.30 -7.37
CA PRO A 16 13.21 16.70 -6.96
C PRO A 16 12.21 16.87 -5.81
N ILE A 17 12.50 17.80 -4.90
CA ILE A 17 11.74 18.03 -3.66
C ILE A 17 10.24 18.32 -3.89
N TRP A 18 9.91 19.00 -5.00
CA TRP A 18 8.52 19.34 -5.33
C TRP A 18 7.66 18.10 -5.62
N LEU A 19 8.23 17.04 -6.19
CA LEU A 19 7.50 15.77 -6.40
C LEU A 19 7.17 15.09 -5.06
N LEU A 20 8.09 15.16 -4.10
CA LEU A 20 7.88 14.63 -2.74
C LEU A 20 6.76 15.42 -2.02
N LEU A 21 6.77 16.76 -2.12
CA LEU A 21 5.72 17.60 -1.56
C LEU A 21 4.36 17.33 -2.20
N TYR A 22 4.32 17.23 -3.53
CA TYR A 22 3.10 16.90 -4.27
C TYR A 22 2.54 15.53 -3.85
N GLY A 23 3.40 14.51 -3.76
CA GLY A 23 3.02 13.18 -3.27
C GLY A 23 2.50 13.21 -1.83
N GLY A 24 3.17 13.94 -0.94
CA GLY A 24 2.76 14.09 0.46
C GLY A 24 1.38 14.73 0.61
N ILE A 25 1.12 15.82 -0.11
CA ILE A 25 -0.20 16.47 -0.12
C ILE A 25 -1.27 15.51 -0.65
N GLY A 26 -0.97 14.79 -1.74
CA GLY A 26 -1.88 13.79 -2.31
C GLY A 26 -2.26 12.68 -1.32
N ILE A 27 -1.28 12.17 -0.56
CA ILE A 27 -1.52 11.16 0.49
C ILE A 27 -2.44 11.73 1.59
N CYS A 28 -2.15 12.94 2.08
CA CYS A 28 -2.96 13.59 3.11
C CYS A 28 -4.42 13.79 2.66
N VAL A 29 -4.62 14.28 1.44
CA VAL A 29 -5.96 14.49 0.87
C VAL A 29 -6.69 13.15 0.68
N GLY A 30 -6.02 12.14 0.14
CA GLY A 30 -6.60 10.81 -0.05
C GLY A 30 -7.03 10.17 1.28
N LEU A 31 -6.20 10.28 2.31
CA LEU A 31 -6.52 9.80 3.65
C LEU A 31 -7.76 10.52 4.22
N TRP A 32 -7.86 11.83 4.01
CA TRP A 32 -8.99 12.63 4.51
C TRP A 32 -10.31 12.27 3.83
N VAL A 33 -10.31 12.07 2.51
CA VAL A 33 -11.52 11.77 1.73
C VAL A 33 -12.02 10.35 2.00
N TRP A 34 -11.15 9.34 1.87
CA TRP A 34 -11.56 7.92 1.88
C TRP A 34 -10.85 7.03 2.90
N GLY A 35 -9.81 7.51 3.59
CA GLY A 35 -9.03 6.71 4.55
C GLY A 35 -9.87 6.14 5.71
N ARG A 36 -10.91 6.86 6.11
CA ARG A 36 -11.86 6.45 7.17
C ARG A 36 -12.39 5.03 7.03
N ARG A 37 -12.67 4.55 5.81
CA ARG A 37 -13.18 3.18 5.60
C ARG A 37 -12.12 2.13 5.95
N VAL A 38 -10.90 2.34 5.46
CA VAL A 38 -9.77 1.42 5.71
C VAL A 38 -9.41 1.41 7.20
N ILE A 39 -9.43 2.57 7.85
CA ILE A 39 -9.18 2.69 9.30
C ILE A 39 -10.22 1.91 10.10
N GLN A 40 -11.49 1.94 9.70
CA GLN A 40 -12.56 1.18 10.36
C GLN A 40 -12.37 -0.32 10.19
N THR A 41 -12.07 -0.79 8.97
CA THR A 41 -11.83 -2.21 8.69
C THR A 41 -10.67 -2.76 9.51
N MET A 42 -9.58 -2.00 9.62
CA MET A 42 -8.41 -2.40 10.40
C MET A 42 -8.64 -2.31 11.92
N GLY A 43 -9.38 -1.28 12.37
CA GLY A 43 -9.51 -0.96 13.79
C GLY A 43 -10.65 -1.67 14.52
N LYS A 44 -11.68 -2.12 13.80
CA LYS A 44 -12.89 -2.71 14.40
C LYS A 44 -13.26 -4.06 13.80
N ASP A 45 -13.15 -4.19 12.48
CA ASP A 45 -13.75 -5.34 11.79
C ASP A 45 -12.84 -6.58 11.78
N LEU A 46 -11.51 -6.40 11.74
CA LEU A 46 -10.57 -7.54 11.65
C LEU A 46 -10.34 -8.26 12.97
N THR A 47 -10.17 -7.52 14.07
CA THR A 47 -9.93 -8.05 15.41
C THR A 47 -10.23 -6.94 16.43
N PRO A 48 -10.83 -7.23 17.61
CA PRO A 48 -11.03 -6.22 18.64
C PRO A 48 -9.70 -5.74 19.24
N ILE A 49 -9.37 -4.48 18.99
CA ILE A 49 -8.12 -3.85 19.44
C ILE A 49 -8.33 -3.12 20.77
N THR A 50 -7.54 -3.48 21.78
CA THR A 50 -7.37 -2.71 23.03
C THR A 50 -6.14 -1.78 22.92
N PRO A 51 -6.03 -0.70 23.72
CA PRO A 51 -4.90 0.23 23.64
C PRO A 51 -3.52 -0.45 23.74
N SER A 52 -3.37 -1.45 24.62
CA SER A 52 -2.15 -2.24 24.75
C SER A 52 -1.81 -3.03 23.48
N SER A 53 -2.79 -3.74 22.91
CA SER A 53 -2.60 -4.46 21.64
C SER A 53 -2.33 -3.50 20.48
N GLY A 54 -2.97 -2.32 20.46
CA GLY A 54 -2.75 -1.30 19.45
C GLY A 54 -1.30 -0.81 19.45
N PHE A 55 -0.72 -0.55 20.63
CA PHE A 55 0.69 -0.20 20.75
C PHE A 55 1.60 -1.31 20.22
N THR A 56 1.34 -2.57 20.56
CA THR A 56 2.13 -3.71 20.05
C THR A 56 2.02 -3.83 18.53
N ILE A 57 0.83 -3.62 17.95
CA ILE A 57 0.60 -3.67 16.50
C ILE A 57 1.36 -2.55 15.78
N GLU A 58 1.34 -1.32 16.33
CA GLU A 58 2.12 -0.20 15.78
C GLU A 58 3.63 -0.48 15.85
N LEU A 59 4.11 -0.92 17.01
CA LEU A 59 5.53 -1.20 17.23
C LEU A 59 6.04 -2.28 16.27
N ALA A 60 5.31 -3.40 16.14
CA ALA A 60 5.67 -4.50 15.25
C ALA A 60 5.68 -4.04 13.78
N SER A 61 4.63 -3.34 13.34
CA SER A 61 4.53 -2.85 11.97
C SER A 61 5.64 -1.83 11.65
N ALA A 62 5.89 -0.87 12.55
CA ALA A 62 6.92 0.15 12.36
C ALA A 62 8.32 -0.48 12.33
N PHE A 63 8.60 -1.42 13.23
CA PHE A 63 9.87 -2.14 13.28
C PHE A 63 10.15 -2.88 11.96
N THR A 64 9.17 -3.62 11.43
CA THR A 64 9.30 -4.30 10.13
C THR A 64 9.56 -3.32 9.00
N VAL A 65 8.81 -2.22 8.94
CA VAL A 65 8.94 -1.21 7.87
C VAL A 65 10.30 -0.50 7.93
N VAL A 66 10.78 -0.16 9.12
CA VAL A 66 12.08 0.51 9.30
C VAL A 66 13.22 -0.42 8.90
N ILE A 67 13.20 -1.68 9.31
CA ILE A 67 14.24 -2.65 8.92
C ILE A 67 14.26 -2.82 7.41
N ALA A 68 13.09 -3.04 6.79
CA ALA A 68 13.01 -3.22 5.35
C ALA A 68 13.46 -1.98 4.57
N SER A 69 13.06 -0.78 5.03
CA SER A 69 13.48 0.50 4.46
C SER A 69 15.00 0.69 4.56
N ASN A 70 15.62 0.31 5.69
CA ASN A 70 17.07 0.40 5.87
C ASN A 70 17.84 -0.54 4.95
N VAL A 71 17.26 -1.69 4.57
CA VAL A 71 17.84 -2.62 3.60
C VAL A 71 17.53 -2.21 2.15
N GLY A 72 16.76 -1.13 1.95
CA GLY A 72 16.39 -0.62 0.63
C GLY A 72 15.29 -1.43 -0.07
N LEU A 73 14.58 -2.30 0.65
CA LEU A 73 13.52 -3.12 0.08
C LEU A 73 12.17 -2.37 0.10
N PRO A 74 11.50 -2.20 -1.06
CA PRO A 74 10.17 -1.61 -1.10
C PRO A 74 9.16 -2.60 -0.51
N VAL A 75 8.69 -2.31 0.70
CA VAL A 75 7.70 -3.15 1.40
C VAL A 75 6.34 -2.48 1.52
N SER A 76 5.29 -3.29 1.52
CA SER A 76 3.92 -2.83 1.76
C SER A 76 3.67 -2.64 3.25
N THR A 77 3.51 -1.38 3.67
CA THR A 77 3.15 -1.03 5.06
C THR A 77 1.79 -1.60 5.44
N THR A 78 0.86 -1.76 4.49
CA THR A 78 -0.44 -2.41 4.72
C THR A 78 -0.29 -3.88 5.10
N HIS A 79 0.62 -4.63 4.45
CA HIS A 79 0.87 -6.02 4.81
C HIS A 79 1.52 -6.14 6.19
N CYS A 80 2.50 -5.28 6.50
CA CYS A 80 3.10 -5.23 7.83
C CYS A 80 2.03 -4.98 8.91
N LYS A 81 1.09 -4.07 8.64
CA LYS A 81 0.03 -3.71 9.57
C LYS A 81 -1.00 -4.82 9.75
N VAL A 82 -1.53 -5.37 8.65
CA VAL A 82 -2.51 -6.47 8.67
C VAL A 82 -1.91 -7.70 9.35
N GLY A 83 -0.67 -8.07 9.01
CA GLY A 83 0.03 -9.18 9.64
C GLY A 83 0.17 -8.99 11.16
N SER A 84 0.53 -7.78 11.60
CA SER A 84 0.62 -7.45 13.03
C SER A 84 -0.74 -7.56 13.74
N VAL A 85 -1.82 -7.05 13.14
CA VAL A 85 -3.19 -7.14 13.70
C VAL A 85 -3.62 -8.61 13.83
N VAL A 86 -3.44 -9.39 12.75
CA VAL A 86 -3.82 -10.82 12.73
C VAL A 86 -3.00 -11.62 13.74
N ALA A 87 -1.69 -11.38 13.84
CA ALA A 87 -0.82 -12.07 14.80
C ALA A 87 -1.27 -11.81 16.24
N VAL A 88 -1.52 -10.55 16.61
CA VAL A 88 -1.97 -10.19 17.96
C VAL A 88 -3.38 -10.73 18.26
N GLY A 89 -4.29 -10.68 17.29
CA GLY A 89 -5.62 -11.28 17.41
C GLY A 89 -5.56 -12.79 17.61
N TRP A 90 -4.70 -13.46 16.83
CA TRP A 90 -4.52 -14.92 16.86
C TRP A 90 -3.93 -15.41 18.19
N ILE A 91 -2.93 -14.70 18.73
CA ILE A 91 -2.33 -14.98 20.04
C ILE A 91 -3.37 -14.87 21.16
N ARG A 92 -4.29 -13.89 21.08
CA ARG A 92 -5.37 -13.74 22.06
C ARG A 92 -6.39 -14.87 21.97
N SER A 93 -6.87 -15.17 20.76
CA SER A 93 -7.75 -16.30 20.49
C SER A 93 -7.96 -16.46 18.99
N LYS A 94 -7.95 -17.70 18.46
CA LYS A 94 -8.25 -17.99 17.05
C LYS A 94 -9.61 -17.45 16.59
N LYS A 95 -10.58 -17.31 17.51
CA LYS A 95 -11.93 -16.79 17.24
C LYS A 95 -12.00 -15.25 17.26
N ALA A 96 -10.95 -14.57 17.71
CA ALA A 96 -10.91 -13.11 17.77
C ALA A 96 -10.60 -12.46 16.41
N VAL A 97 -10.11 -13.24 15.44
CA VAL A 97 -9.81 -12.78 14.08
C VAL A 97 -10.97 -13.15 13.16
N ASP A 98 -11.48 -12.17 12.40
CA ASP A 98 -12.40 -12.45 11.30
C ASP A 98 -11.64 -13.02 10.09
N TRP A 99 -11.67 -14.34 9.97
CA TRP A 99 -11.02 -15.08 8.88
C TRP A 99 -11.69 -14.87 7.52
N HIS A 100 -12.97 -14.53 7.49
CA HIS A 100 -13.68 -14.25 6.25
C HIS A 100 -13.18 -12.91 5.68
N LEU A 101 -13.08 -11.89 6.52
CA LEU A 101 -12.53 -10.59 6.16
C LEU A 101 -11.06 -10.70 5.78
N PHE A 102 -10.24 -11.41 6.56
CA PHE A 102 -8.83 -11.62 6.23
C PHE A 102 -8.63 -12.28 4.86
N ARG A 103 -9.43 -13.31 4.54
CA ARG A 103 -9.41 -13.95 3.21
C ARG A 103 -9.80 -12.97 2.11
N ASN A 104 -10.81 -12.13 2.32
CA ASN A 104 -11.22 -11.13 1.34
C ASN A 104 -10.11 -10.09 1.08
N ILE A 105 -9.41 -9.67 2.13
CA ILE A 105 -8.24 -8.78 2.02
C ILE A 105 -7.13 -9.47 1.20
N PHE A 106 -6.83 -10.72 1.51
CA PHE A 106 -5.80 -11.48 0.78
C PHE A 106 -6.14 -11.66 -0.70
N LEU A 107 -7.39 -11.98 -1.02
CA LEU A 107 -7.88 -12.07 -2.40
C LEU A 107 -7.80 -10.71 -3.10
N ALA A 108 -8.14 -9.61 -2.41
CA ALA A 108 -8.03 -8.28 -2.96
C ALA A 108 -6.58 -7.94 -3.35
N TRP A 109 -5.59 -8.27 -2.52
CA TRP A 109 -4.17 -8.06 -2.86
C TRP A 109 -3.77 -8.78 -4.14
N PHE A 110 -4.17 -10.05 -4.26
CA PHE A 110 -3.85 -10.83 -5.46
C PHE A 110 -4.55 -10.31 -6.71
N VAL A 111 -5.79 -9.84 -6.59
CA VAL A 111 -6.56 -9.28 -7.72
C VAL A 111 -6.05 -7.89 -8.12
N THR A 112 -5.61 -7.07 -7.16
CA THR A 112 -5.18 -5.69 -7.46
C THR A 112 -3.95 -5.62 -8.37
N VAL A 113 -3.01 -6.57 -8.26
CA VAL A 113 -1.76 -6.54 -9.04
C VAL A 113 -2.01 -6.79 -10.54
N PRO A 114 -2.68 -7.89 -10.96
CA PRO A 114 -3.02 -8.11 -12.36
C PRO A 114 -3.91 -7.01 -12.93
N VAL A 115 -4.91 -6.57 -12.15
CA VAL A 115 -5.83 -5.52 -12.62
C VAL A 115 -5.07 -4.22 -12.87
N ALA A 116 -4.23 -3.77 -11.93
CA ALA A 116 -3.41 -2.57 -12.13
C ALA A 116 -2.45 -2.71 -13.32
N GLY A 117 -1.82 -3.88 -13.48
CA GLY A 117 -0.93 -4.17 -14.61
C GLY A 117 -1.66 -4.13 -15.96
N LEU A 118 -2.84 -4.76 -16.06
CA LEU A 118 -3.65 -4.77 -17.27
C LEU A 118 -4.17 -3.37 -17.62
N PHE A 119 -4.63 -2.61 -16.64
CA PHE A 119 -5.06 -1.21 -16.86
C PHE A 119 -3.90 -0.34 -17.35
N SER A 120 -2.71 -0.46 -16.73
CA SER A 120 -1.52 0.27 -17.16
C SER A 120 -1.10 -0.12 -18.58
N ALA A 121 -1.08 -1.41 -18.90
CA ALA A 121 -0.77 -1.92 -20.24
C ALA A 121 -1.78 -1.43 -21.29
N GLY A 122 -3.07 -1.44 -20.96
CA GLY A 122 -4.13 -0.97 -21.86
C GLY A 122 -4.01 0.52 -22.17
N ILE A 123 -3.74 1.36 -21.16
CA ILE A 123 -3.53 2.80 -21.35
C ILE A 123 -2.29 3.03 -22.23
N MET A 124 -1.19 2.34 -21.95
CA MET A 124 0.03 2.44 -22.75
C MET A 124 -0.20 2.02 -24.21
N ALA A 125 -0.93 0.94 -24.44
CA ALA A 125 -1.26 0.49 -25.80
C ALA A 125 -2.11 1.53 -26.56
N ILE A 126 -3.08 2.15 -25.91
CA ILE A 126 -3.90 3.21 -26.53
C ILE A 126 -3.01 4.42 -26.91
N LEU A 127 -2.11 4.84 -26.02
CA LEU A 127 -1.21 5.97 -26.30
C LEU A 127 -0.28 5.64 -27.48
N MET A 128 0.30 4.43 -27.50
CA MET A 128 1.30 4.04 -28.49
C MET A 128 0.70 3.75 -29.88
N TYR A 129 -0.46 3.10 -29.96
CA TYR A 129 -1.07 2.72 -31.25
C TYR A 129 -2.18 3.66 -31.71
N GLY A 130 -2.76 4.45 -30.80
CA GLY A 130 -3.86 5.35 -31.12
C GLY A 130 -3.46 6.80 -31.35
N ILE A 131 -2.42 7.29 -30.68
CA ILE A 131 -2.03 8.71 -30.71
C ILE A 131 -0.66 8.91 -31.35
N LEU A 132 0.34 8.13 -30.94
CA LEU A 132 1.69 8.26 -31.50
C LEU A 132 1.84 8.02 -33.01
N PRO A 133 1.04 7.18 -33.72
CA PRO A 133 1.20 7.04 -35.17
C PRO A 133 0.65 8.23 -35.96
N TYR A 134 0.03 9.21 -35.30
CA TYR A 134 -0.54 10.42 -35.92
C TYR A 134 0.20 11.71 -35.50
N VAL A 135 1.31 11.59 -34.76
CA VAL A 135 2.19 12.71 -34.33
C VAL A 135 3.58 12.48 -34.88
#